data_AF-A0AA35WE98-F1
#
_entry.id   AF-A0AA35WE98-F1
#
_cell.length_a   1.000
_cell.length_b   1.000
_cell.length_c   1.000
_cell.angle_alpha   90.00
_cell.angle_beta   90.00
_cell.angle_gamma   90.00
#
_symmetry.space_group_name_H-M   'P 1'
#
loop_
_entity.id
_entity.type
_entity.pdbx_description
1 polymer ?
#
loop_
_entity_poly.entity_id
_entity_poly.type
_entity_poly.pdbx_seq_one_letter_code
_entity_poly.pdbx_strand_id
1 'polypeptide(L)' 'MPEGSYTAKLLSEGPSRVGQKVIEEAGEAALAAATGETDNLPAEIADLLYHTLTLMASVGVSPNAVWEELRARRG' A
#
# COMPACT_ATOMS: atom_id res chain seq x y z
N MET A 1 -4.44 18.70 5.42
CA MET A 1 -4.84 17.42 6.04
C MET A 1 -5.23 17.70 7.48
N PRO A 2 -6.18 16.97 8.09
CA PRO A 2 -6.57 17.17 9.48
C PRO A 2 -5.39 16.91 10.44
N GLU A 3 -5.30 17.65 11.55
CA GLU A 3 -4.37 17.34 12.63
C GLU A 3 -4.65 15.94 13.20
N GLY A 4 -3.59 15.16 13.45
CA GLY A 4 -3.70 13.77 13.92
C GLY A 4 -3.99 12.73 12.84
N SER A 5 -4.17 13.12 11.57
CA SER A 5 -4.33 12.16 10.48
C SER A 5 -3.05 11.33 10.27
N TYR A 6 -3.16 10.02 10.42
CA TYR A 6 -2.06 9.08 10.17
C TYR A 6 -1.51 9.21 8.73
N THR A 7 -2.39 9.36 7.74
CA THR A 7 -1.99 9.59 6.34
C THR A 7 -1.18 10.89 6.18
N ALA A 8 -1.55 11.95 6.90
CA ALA A 8 -0.83 13.23 6.84
C ALA A 8 0.59 13.09 7.38
N LYS A 9 0.73 12.37 8.49
CA LYS A 9 2.01 12.05 9.09
C LYS A 9 2.89 11.25 8.12
N LEU A 10 2.38 10.16 7.57
CA LEU A 10 3.11 9.34 6.59
C LEU A 10 3.56 10.13 5.37
N LEU A 11 2.69 10.97 4.80
CA LEU A 11 3.05 11.81 3.67
C LEU A 11 4.14 12.83 4.03
N SER A 12 4.11 13.37 5.26
CA SER A 12 5.16 14.27 5.75
C SER A 12 6.52 13.58 5.99
N GLU A 13 6.50 12.28 6.28
CA GLU A 13 7.71 11.45 6.45
C GLU A 13 8.34 11.03 5.10
N GLY A 14 7.63 11.24 3.99
CA GLY A 14 8.14 11.08 2.63
C GLY A 14 8.13 9.64 2.11
N PRO A 15 8.46 9.45 0.82
CA PRO A 15 8.25 8.20 0.10
C PRO A 15 9.07 7.03 0.64
N SER A 16 10.25 7.29 1.22
CA SER A 16 11.08 6.25 1.83
C SER A 16 10.36 5.58 3.00
N ARG A 17 9.72 6.36 3.87
CA ARG A 17 9.01 5.83 5.04
C ARG A 17 7.72 5.11 4.64
N VAL A 18 6.98 5.65 3.68
CA VAL A 18 5.79 4.97 3.14
C VAL A 18 6.17 3.67 2.43
N GLY A 19 7.27 3.65 1.69
CA GLY A 19 7.80 2.45 1.05
C GLY A 19 8.18 1.34 2.04
N GLN A 20 8.74 1.69 3.21
CA GLN A 20 8.98 0.70 4.27
C GLN A 20 7.69 0.03 4.76
N LYS A 21 6.61 0.80 4.93
CA LYS A 21 5.30 0.26 5.30
C LYS A 21 4.77 -0.69 4.21
N VAL A 22 4.86 -0.31 2.93
CA VAL A 22 4.48 -1.22 1.82
C VAL A 22 5.23 -2.55 1.88
N ILE A 23 6.53 -2.54 2.20
CA ILE A 23 7.34 -3.77 2.32
C ILE A 23 6.89 -4.62 3.52
N GLU A 24 6.61 -3.98 4.65
CA GLU A 24 6.11 -4.62 5.88
C GLU A 24 4.78 -5.35 5.61
N GLU A 25 3.76 -4.63 5.12
CA GLU A 25 2.43 -5.21 4.85
C GLU A 25 2.48 -6.29 3.75
N ALA A 26 3.36 -6.13 2.75
CA ALA A 26 3.55 -7.15 1.73
C ALA A 26 4.15 -8.44 2.31
N GLY A 27 5.08 -8.31 3.27
CA GLY A 27 5.65 -9.43 4.00
C GLY A 27 4.61 -10.14 4.88
N GLU A 28 3.81 -9.37 5.62
CA GLU A 28 2.76 -9.88 6.50
C GLU A 28 1.67 -10.61 5.71
N ALA A 29 1.17 -9.99 4.63
CA ALA A 29 0.19 -10.63 3.74
C ALA A 29 0.73 -11.91 3.09
N ALA A 30 1.98 -11.90 2.60
CA ALA A 30 2.60 -13.07 1.98
C ALA A 30 2.82 -14.20 2.99
N LEU A 31 3.26 -13.86 4.21
CA LEU A 31 3.48 -14.84 5.27
C LEU A 31 2.16 -15.46 5.73
N ALA A 32 1.13 -14.65 5.98
CA ALA A 32 -0.20 -15.13 6.38
C ALA A 32 -0.78 -16.11 5.36
N ALA A 33 -0.63 -15.82 4.06
CA ALA A 33 -1.03 -16.72 3.00
C ALA A 33 -0.19 -18.02 2.97
N ALA A 34 1.13 -17.92 3.18
CA ALA A 34 2.04 -19.06 3.14
C ALA A 34 1.91 -20.02 4.33
N THR A 35 1.57 -19.50 5.51
CA THR A 35 1.41 -20.29 6.75
C THR A 35 0.00 -20.82 6.94
N GLY A 36 -0.97 -20.38 6.12
CA GLY A 36 -2.38 -20.76 6.24
C GLY A 36 -3.13 -19.97 7.32
N GLU A 37 -2.53 -18.91 7.87
CA GLU A 37 -3.14 -17.98 8.84
C GLU A 37 -4.04 -16.96 8.12
N THR A 38 -5.01 -17.46 7.35
CA THR A 38 -5.82 -16.63 6.44
C THR A 38 -6.85 -15.75 7.15
N ASP A 39 -7.06 -15.92 8.46
CA ASP A 39 -7.99 -15.10 9.25
C ASP A 39 -7.58 -13.61 9.26
N ASN A 40 -6.28 -13.32 9.25
CA ASN A 40 -5.75 -11.95 9.23
C ASN A 40 -5.50 -11.43 7.82
N LEU A 41 -5.43 -12.31 6.81
CA LEU A 41 -5.08 -11.95 5.43
C LEU A 41 -5.91 -10.79 4.84
N PRO A 42 -7.25 -10.68 5.08
CA PRO A 42 -8.02 -9.53 4.63
C PRO A 42 -7.54 -8.19 5.21
N ALA A 43 -7.10 -8.18 6.47
CA ALA A 43 -6.57 -6.99 7.12
C ALA A 43 -5.21 -6.60 6.54
N GLU A 44 -4.30 -7.55 6.37
CA GLU A 44 -2.98 -7.31 5.77
C GLU A 44 -3.08 -6.80 4.33
N ILE A 45 -4.01 -7.36 3.54
CA ILE A 45 -4.26 -6.89 2.17
C ILE A 45 -4.84 -5.47 2.19
N ALA A 46 -5.73 -5.14 3.14
CA ALA A 46 -6.28 -3.81 3.26
C ALA A 46 -5.19 -2.78 3.59
N ASP A 47 -4.28 -3.10 4.52
CA ASP A 47 -3.17 -2.23 4.90
C ASP A 47 -2.14 -2.10 3.77
N LEU A 48 -1.83 -3.18 3.06
CA LEU A 48 -1.00 -3.16 1.86
C LEU A 48 -1.58 -2.23 0.78
N LEU A 49 -2.88 -2.29 0.52
CA LEU A 49 -3.54 -1.42 -0.46
C LEU A 49 -3.53 0.04 0.00
N TYR A 50 -3.83 0.29 1.28
CA TYR A 50 -3.80 1.64 1.87
C TYR A 50 -2.40 2.27 1.74
N HIS A 51 -1.36 1.53 2.11
CA HIS A 51 0.03 1.99 2.04
C HIS A 51 0.51 2.15 0.60
N THR A 52 0.06 1.28 -0.32
CA THR A 52 0.34 1.43 -1.76
C THR A 52 -0.27 2.71 -2.32
N LEU A 53 -1.54 3.00 -2.04
CA LEU A 53 -2.20 4.23 -2.46
C LEU A 53 -1.53 5.47 -1.85
N THR A 54 -1.11 5.39 -0.59
CA THR A 54 -0.35 6.46 0.08
C THR A 54 1.02 6.67 -0.57
N LEU A 55 1.71 5.60 -0.96
CA LEU A 55 3.00 5.67 -1.66
C LEU A 55 2.81 6.39 -3.00
N MET A 56 1.81 6.00 -3.77
CA MET A 56 1.46 6.64 -5.05
C MET A 56 1.25 8.14 -4.88
N ALA A 57 0.47 8.55 -3.87
CA ALA A 57 0.27 9.96 -3.55
C ALA A 57 1.59 10.67 -3.16
N SER A 58 2.46 10.01 -2.39
CA SER A 58 3.75 10.57 -1.95
C SER A 58 4.75 10.81 -3.09
N VAL A 59 4.63 10.08 -4.21
CA VAL A 59 5.50 10.20 -5.39
C VAL A 59 4.82 10.81 -6.62
N GLY A 60 3.56 11.25 -6.50
CA GLY A 60 2.80 11.87 -7.59
C GLY A 60 2.33 10.91 -8.68
N VAL A 61 2.24 9.61 -8.40
CA VAL A 61 1.68 8.60 -9.33
C VAL A 61 0.17 8.55 -9.15
N SER A 62 -0.59 8.64 -10.24
CA SER A 62 -2.06 8.56 -10.18
C SER A 62 -2.55 7.10 -10.19
N PRO A 63 -3.68 6.78 -9.53
CA PRO A 63 -4.37 5.49 -9.68
C PRO A 63 -4.66 5.11 -11.12
N ASN A 64 -5.00 6.08 -11.97
CA ASN A 64 -5.27 5.85 -13.38
C ASN A 64 -4.04 5.31 -14.12
N ALA A 65 -2.84 5.83 -13.83
CA ALA A 65 -1.61 5.34 -14.46
C ALA A 65 -1.36 3.84 -14.15
N VAL A 66 -1.62 3.42 -12.91
CA VAL A 66 -1.53 1.99 -12.53
C VAL A 66 -2.62 1.18 -13.22
N TRP A 67 -3.83 1.72 -13.36
CA TRP A 67 -4.94 1.04 -14.05
C TRP A 67 -4.70 0.89 -15.55
N GLU A 68 -4.06 1.87 -16.18
CA GLU A 68 -3.65 1.78 -17.59
C GLU A 68 -2.61 0.69 -17.78
N GLU A 69 -1.61 0.62 -16.91
CA GLU A 69 -0.61 -0.46 -16.89
C GLU A 69 -1.26 -1.85 -16.71
N LEU A 70 -2.21 -1.99 -15.78
CA LEU A 70 -2.94 -3.25 -15.59
C LEU A 70 -3.78 -3.64 -16.81
N ARG A 71 -4.39 -2.68 -17.51
CA ARG A 71 -5.13 -2.94 -18.75
C ARG A 71 -4.19 -3.39 -19.87
N ALA A 72 -3.04 -2.76 -20.01
CA ALA A 72 -2.04 -3.10 -21.02
C ALA A 72 -1.54 -4.55 -20.89
N ARG A 73 -1.47 -5.10 -19.67
CA ARG A 73 -1.08 -6.51 -19.42
C ARG A 73 -2.11 -7.53 -19.86
N ARG A 74 -3.37 -7.13 -20.05
CA ARG A 74 -4.48 -8.00 -20.48
C ARG A 74 -4.92 -7.75 -21.92
N GLY A 75 -4.13 -6.96 -22.68
CA GLY A 75 -4.29 -6.74 -24.12
C GLY A 75 -3.50 -7.72 -24.96
#